data_AF-A0A2D7MBJ0-F1
#
_entry.id   AF-A0A2D7MBJ0-F1
#
_cell.length_a   1.000
_cell.length_b   1.000
_cell.length_c   1.000
_cell.angle_alpha   90.00
_cell.angle_beta   90.00
_cell.angle_gamma   90.00
#
_symmetry.space_group_name_H-M   'P 1'
#
loop_
_entity.id
_entity.type
_entity.pdbx_description
1 polymer ?
#
loop_
_entity_poly.entity_id
_entity_poly.type
_entity_poly.pdbx_seq_one_letter_code
_entity_poly.pdbx_strand_id
1 'polypeptide(L)'
;MHLIKPLSSHVANQIAAGEVVQRPSSVVKELLENAIDSGADVIELRLKKGGKQEIHIIDNGSGIYAEDIELAFTRHATSKIQEAEDLFKLSTNGFRGEALASIAAIAEVELRTNTSSKPSGYLFRIAGNESDKPSECLCKKGSSLRIKNLFFNIPARRNFLKSDQVEYKHCLEEFTRIALLHATTAFKFFHNDQLIFDLQPENRRGRIQHLISKKINAQLIPIQEVTDAVEVEGFIVKPEFAKKTRGQQYFFVNNRFIRSPYLHKAVVDSFEGLLLRESIPGYFIELRVPSDKLDVNI
;
A
#
# COMPACT_ATOMS: atom_id res chain seq x y z
N MET A 1 45.09 1.13 -0.58
CA MET A 1 44.06 2.03 -1.18
C MET A 1 43.34 1.26 -2.25
N HIS A 2 42.01 1.11 -2.15
CA HIS A 2 41.21 0.53 -3.23
C HIS A 2 40.85 1.62 -4.23
N LEU A 3 41.08 1.37 -5.51
CA LEU A 3 40.61 2.23 -6.61
C LEU A 3 39.07 2.19 -6.63
N ILE A 4 38.45 3.37 -6.71
CA ILE A 4 37.00 3.52 -6.82
C ILE A 4 36.55 2.90 -8.16
N LYS A 5 35.52 2.06 -8.15
CA LYS A 5 34.94 1.42 -9.33
C LYS A 5 33.41 1.53 -9.30
N PRO A 6 32.74 1.66 -10.46
CA PRO A 6 31.29 1.62 -10.51
C PRO A 6 30.78 0.25 -10.06
N LEU A 7 29.66 0.25 -9.33
CA LEU A 7 28.95 -0.98 -8.99
C LEU A 7 28.31 -1.57 -10.26
N SER A 8 28.19 -2.90 -10.31
CA SER A 8 27.32 -3.52 -11.32
C SER A 8 25.87 -3.12 -11.08
N SER A 9 25.08 -3.03 -12.15
CA SER A 9 23.64 -2.73 -12.07
C SER A 9 22.92 -3.64 -11.08
N HIS A 10 23.30 -4.93 -11.04
CA HIS A 10 22.77 -5.90 -10.09
C HIS A 10 22.99 -5.50 -8.62
N VAL A 11 24.23 -5.16 -8.25
CA VAL A 11 24.57 -4.81 -6.87
C VAL A 11 23.94 -3.48 -6.47
N ALA A 12 23.95 -2.50 -7.38
CA ALA A 12 23.24 -1.24 -7.17
C ALA A 12 21.72 -1.46 -6.96
N ASN A 13 21.14 -2.38 -7.73
CA ASN A 13 19.73 -2.74 -7.61
C ASN A 13 19.41 -3.39 -6.26
N GLN A 14 20.22 -4.36 -5.81
CA GLN A 14 20.02 -5.01 -4.52
C GLN A 14 20.21 -4.09 -3.31
N ILE A 15 21.15 -3.15 -3.40
CA ILE A 15 21.39 -2.15 -2.35
C ILE A 15 20.14 -1.27 -2.22
N ALA A 16 19.73 -0.58 -3.28
CA ALA A 16 18.59 0.32 -3.22
C ALA A 16 17.25 -0.42 -3.02
N ALA A 17 17.10 -1.66 -3.51
CA ALA A 17 15.94 -2.49 -3.18
C ALA A 17 15.81 -2.74 -1.67
N GLY A 18 16.88 -2.63 -0.88
CA GLY A 18 16.81 -2.72 0.57
C GLY A 18 16.42 -1.48 1.31
N GLU A 19 16.66 -0.33 0.69
CA GLU A 19 16.22 0.95 1.20
C GLU A 19 14.72 1.09 0.94
N VAL A 20 14.27 0.67 -0.24
CA VAL A 20 12.86 0.73 -0.69
C VAL A 20 12.01 -0.41 -0.10
N VAL A 21 12.49 -1.66 -0.13
CA VAL A 21 11.75 -2.84 0.34
C VAL A 21 12.43 -3.47 1.54
N GLN A 22 11.93 -3.13 2.73
CA GLN A 22 12.48 -3.62 3.99
C GLN A 22 11.81 -4.91 4.49
N ARG A 23 10.54 -5.14 4.13
CA ARG A 23 9.71 -6.25 4.63
C ARG A 23 8.50 -6.50 3.73
N PRO A 24 7.77 -7.62 3.90
CA PRO A 24 6.58 -7.94 3.09
C PRO A 24 5.54 -6.82 3.03
N SER A 25 5.31 -6.08 4.11
CA SER A 25 4.31 -5.01 4.13
C SER A 25 4.64 -3.85 3.20
N SER A 26 5.93 -3.57 2.96
CA SER A 26 6.36 -2.57 1.97
C SER A 26 5.92 -2.99 0.56
N VAL A 27 6.10 -4.27 0.21
CA VAL A 27 5.65 -4.82 -1.08
C VAL A 27 4.12 -4.74 -1.18
N VAL A 28 3.40 -5.11 -0.13
CA VAL A 28 1.93 -5.02 -0.09
C VAL A 28 1.44 -3.59 -0.32
N LYS A 29 2.03 -2.59 0.35
CA LYS A 29 1.70 -1.18 0.17
C LYS A 29 1.87 -0.77 -1.30
N GLU A 30 3.06 -0.95 -1.86
CA GLU A 30 3.36 -0.50 -3.22
C GLU A 30 2.49 -1.19 -4.28
N LEU A 31 2.23 -2.49 -4.14
CA LEU A 31 1.39 -3.22 -5.09
C LEU A 31 -0.09 -2.85 -4.98
N LEU A 32 -0.61 -2.61 -3.77
CA LEU A 32 -1.99 -2.12 -3.58
C LEU A 32 -2.16 -0.70 -4.13
N GLU A 33 -1.19 0.18 -3.89
CA GLU A 33 -1.19 1.54 -4.44
C GLU A 33 -1.14 1.52 -5.98
N ASN A 34 -0.35 0.63 -6.58
CA ASN A 34 -0.34 0.45 -8.03
C ASN A 34 -1.66 -0.06 -8.59
N ALA A 35 -2.36 -0.96 -7.88
CA ALA A 35 -3.69 -1.41 -8.28
C ALA A 35 -4.73 -0.29 -8.19
N ILE A 36 -4.64 0.58 -7.17
CA ILE A 36 -5.51 1.76 -7.07
C ILE A 36 -5.21 2.76 -8.19
N ASP A 37 -3.93 3.05 -8.45
CA ASP A 37 -3.51 3.99 -9.50
C ASP A 37 -3.89 3.49 -10.91
N SER A 38 -4.06 2.18 -11.12
CA SER A 38 -4.55 1.60 -12.38
C SER A 38 -6.07 1.72 -12.56
N GLY A 39 -6.77 2.32 -11.59
CA GLY A 39 -8.21 2.52 -11.58
C GLY A 39 -9.02 1.27 -11.21
N ALA A 40 -8.42 0.31 -10.50
CA ALA A 40 -9.14 -0.89 -10.09
C ALA A 40 -10.24 -0.59 -9.06
N ASP A 41 -11.42 -1.16 -9.28
CA ASP A 41 -12.54 -1.12 -8.34
C ASP A 41 -12.73 -2.46 -7.59
N VAL A 42 -12.00 -3.52 -7.99
CA VAL A 42 -11.92 -4.81 -7.30
C VAL A 42 -10.46 -5.21 -7.15
N ILE A 43 -10.00 -5.36 -5.91
CA ILE A 43 -8.64 -5.76 -5.57
C ILE A 43 -8.66 -6.95 -4.61
N GLU A 44 -7.85 -7.96 -4.89
CA GLU A 44 -7.68 -9.14 -4.06
C GLU A 44 -6.21 -9.28 -3.65
N LEU A 45 -5.96 -9.31 -2.34
CA LEU A 45 -4.67 -9.61 -1.73
C LEU A 45 -4.68 -11.03 -1.17
N ARG A 46 -3.67 -11.84 -1.49
CA ARG A 46 -3.42 -13.13 -0.85
C ARG A 46 -2.02 -13.16 -0.27
N LEU A 47 -1.91 -13.58 0.98
CA LEU A 47 -0.64 -13.76 1.68
C LEU A 47 -0.44 -15.19 2.16
N LYS A 48 0.79 -15.67 2.07
CA LYS A 48 1.25 -16.93 2.67
C LYS A 48 2.38 -16.69 3.63
N LYS A 49 2.29 -17.26 4.84
CA LYS A 49 3.33 -17.14 5.89
C LYS A 49 3.72 -15.68 6.17
N GLY A 50 2.73 -14.81 6.37
CA GLY A 50 2.95 -13.38 6.57
C GLY A 50 3.56 -12.63 5.38
N GLY A 51 3.44 -13.17 4.16
CA GLY A 51 4.01 -12.60 2.94
C GLY A 51 5.46 -13.02 2.67
N LYS A 52 6.06 -13.85 3.53
CA LYS A 52 7.44 -14.33 3.33
C LYS A 52 7.54 -15.40 2.25
N GLN A 53 6.49 -16.23 2.13
CA GLN A 53 6.43 -17.25 1.09
C GLN A 53 5.83 -16.69 -0.19
N GLU A 54 4.72 -15.97 -0.07
CA GLU A 54 4.01 -15.42 -1.22
C GLU A 54 3.19 -14.18 -0.85
N ILE A 55 3.24 -13.20 -1.76
CA ILE A 55 2.35 -12.04 -1.82
C ILE A 55 1.73 -12.07 -3.23
N HIS A 56 0.42 -12.16 -3.33
CA HIS A 56 -0.28 -12.17 -4.62
C HIS A 56 -1.36 -11.10 -4.62
N ILE A 57 -1.24 -10.14 -5.53
CA ILE A 57 -2.26 -9.11 -5.76
C ILE A 57 -2.91 -9.36 -7.12
N ILE A 58 -4.23 -9.31 -7.13
CA ILE A 58 -5.05 -9.41 -8.34
C ILE A 58 -5.95 -8.17 -8.36
N ASP A 59 -5.93 -7.43 -9.45
CA ASP A 59 -6.78 -6.27 -9.67
C ASP A 59 -7.47 -6.37 -11.04
N ASN A 60 -8.52 -5.58 -11.22
CA ASN A 60 -9.25 -5.45 -12.48
C ASN A 60 -9.04 -4.07 -13.14
N GLY A 61 -7.90 -3.44 -12.88
CA GLY A 61 -7.59 -2.12 -13.41
C GLY A 61 -7.28 -2.12 -14.92
N SER A 62 -6.52 -1.12 -15.36
CA SER A 62 -6.17 -0.94 -16.77
C SER A 62 -5.29 -2.03 -17.37
N GLY A 63 -4.52 -2.77 -16.55
CA GLY A 63 -3.47 -3.67 -17.04
C GLY A 63 -2.22 -2.92 -17.53
N ILE A 64 -1.26 -3.66 -18.09
CA ILE A 64 0.00 -3.14 -18.65
C ILE A 64 0.07 -3.56 -20.12
N TYR A 65 0.42 -2.63 -21.02
CA TYR A 65 0.58 -2.93 -22.44
C TYR A 65 1.78 -3.83 -22.70
N ALA A 66 1.70 -4.67 -23.72
CA ALA A 66 2.73 -5.67 -24.04
C ALA A 66 4.13 -5.06 -24.19
N GLU A 67 4.21 -3.90 -24.85
CA GLU A 67 5.44 -3.13 -25.07
C GLU A 67 6.03 -2.53 -23.79
N ASP A 68 5.21 -2.29 -22.76
CA ASP A 68 5.63 -1.71 -21.48
C ASP A 68 5.98 -2.77 -20.43
N ILE A 69 5.71 -4.06 -20.67
CA ILE A 69 5.88 -5.10 -19.64
C ILE A 69 7.31 -5.16 -19.13
N GLU A 70 8.29 -5.26 -20.03
CA GLU A 70 9.70 -5.32 -19.62
C GLU A 70 10.12 -3.99 -18.98
N LEU A 71 9.68 -2.87 -19.56
CA LEU A 71 9.99 -1.52 -19.10
C LEU A 71 9.48 -1.28 -17.66
N ALA A 72 8.31 -1.80 -17.30
CA ALA A 72 7.72 -1.69 -15.97
C ALA A 72 8.59 -2.30 -14.85
N PHE A 73 9.52 -3.20 -15.20
CA PHE A 73 10.49 -3.80 -14.27
C PHE A 73 11.89 -3.18 -14.36
N THR A 74 12.06 -2.11 -15.12
CA THR A 74 13.29 -1.31 -15.15
C THR A 74 13.21 -0.11 -14.21
N ARG A 75 14.36 0.39 -13.75
CA ARG A 75 14.41 1.59 -12.89
C ARG A 75 14.16 2.86 -13.69
N HIS A 76 13.61 3.86 -12.99
CA HIS A 76 13.35 5.19 -13.54
C HIS A 76 12.36 5.18 -14.73
N ALA A 77 11.54 4.13 -14.81
CA ALA A 77 10.48 4.02 -15.79
C ALA A 77 9.13 4.17 -15.08
N THR A 78 8.38 5.22 -15.40
CA THR A 78 7.04 5.44 -14.88
C THR A 78 6.16 6.08 -15.94
N SER A 79 4.89 5.73 -15.94
CA SER A 79 3.86 6.40 -16.73
C SER A 79 3.19 7.57 -16.00
N LYS A 80 3.60 7.87 -14.76
CA LYS A 80 2.85 8.72 -13.82
C LYS A 80 3.36 10.17 -13.71
N ILE A 81 4.60 10.44 -14.12
CA ILE A 81 5.20 11.78 -14.19
C ILE A 81 6.07 11.88 -15.45
N GLN A 82 6.08 13.03 -16.12
CA GLN A 82 6.89 13.29 -17.31
C GLN A 82 7.87 14.46 -17.10
N GLU A 83 7.46 15.49 -16.34
CA GLU A 83 8.25 16.70 -16.09
C GLU A 83 8.43 16.98 -14.59
N ALA A 84 9.41 17.82 -14.23
CA ALA A 84 9.72 18.11 -12.82
C ALA A 84 8.54 18.78 -12.10
N GLU A 85 7.72 19.53 -12.83
CA GLU A 85 6.51 20.20 -12.37
C GLU A 85 5.40 19.21 -11.95
N ASP A 86 5.41 17.98 -12.48
CA ASP A 86 4.43 16.93 -12.14
C ASP A 86 4.62 16.41 -10.70
N LEU A 87 5.82 16.53 -10.13
CA LEU A 87 6.10 16.22 -8.72
C LEU A 87 5.27 17.06 -7.75
N PHE A 88 4.88 18.27 -8.17
CA PHE A 88 4.10 19.20 -7.35
C PHE A 88 2.58 19.08 -7.58
N LYS A 89 2.14 18.23 -8.52
CA LYS A 89 0.73 17.98 -8.86
C LYS A 89 0.31 16.52 -8.65
N LEU A 90 0.97 15.81 -7.74
CA LEU A 90 0.79 14.38 -7.56
C LEU A 90 -0.64 13.99 -7.15
N SER A 91 -1.39 13.41 -8.08
CA SER A 91 -2.67 12.75 -7.85
C SER A 91 -2.54 11.22 -7.69
N THR A 92 -1.36 10.66 -7.94
CA THR A 92 -1.07 9.22 -7.84
C THR A 92 -0.29 8.88 -6.57
N ASN A 93 -0.41 7.63 -6.12
CA ASN A 93 0.28 7.16 -4.92
C ASN A 93 1.74 6.79 -5.18
N GLY A 94 2.04 6.20 -6.34
CA GLY A 94 3.41 5.96 -6.81
C GLY A 94 3.84 6.97 -7.87
N PHE A 95 5.12 7.37 -7.90
CA PHE A 95 5.67 8.24 -8.96
C PHE A 95 7.14 7.96 -9.30
N ARG A 96 7.83 7.12 -8.53
CA ARG A 96 9.28 6.94 -8.67
C ARG A 96 9.71 5.96 -9.77
N GLY A 97 8.78 5.14 -10.29
CA GLY A 97 9.11 4.14 -11.31
C GLY A 97 10.13 3.09 -10.85
N GLU A 98 10.18 2.82 -9.54
CA GLU A 98 11.24 2.00 -8.93
C GLU A 98 10.70 0.78 -8.18
N ALA A 99 9.40 0.74 -7.85
CA ALA A 99 8.84 -0.28 -6.97
C ALA A 99 8.96 -1.69 -7.55
N LEU A 100 8.44 -1.91 -8.77
CA LEU A 100 8.45 -3.23 -9.41
C LEU A 100 9.88 -3.71 -9.72
N ALA A 101 10.74 -2.82 -10.22
CA ALA A 101 12.16 -3.12 -10.44
C ALA A 101 12.88 -3.52 -9.13
N SER A 102 12.61 -2.80 -8.04
CA SER A 102 13.20 -3.09 -6.73
C SER A 102 12.70 -4.42 -6.16
N ILE A 103 11.42 -4.74 -6.33
CA ILE A 103 10.84 -6.01 -5.91
C ILE A 103 11.44 -7.17 -6.72
N ALA A 104 11.50 -7.06 -8.05
CA ALA A 104 12.05 -8.08 -8.93
C ALA A 104 13.54 -8.39 -8.64
N ALA A 105 14.31 -7.39 -8.21
CA ALA A 105 15.71 -7.58 -7.83
C ALA A 105 15.91 -8.51 -6.61
N ILE A 106 14.89 -8.70 -5.77
CA ILE A 106 14.98 -9.42 -4.48
C ILE A 106 13.96 -10.55 -4.33
N ALA A 107 13.14 -10.83 -5.33
CA ALA A 107 12.08 -11.81 -5.30
C ALA A 107 11.88 -12.47 -6.67
N GLU A 108 11.18 -13.60 -6.69
CA GLU A 108 10.66 -14.20 -7.91
C GLU A 108 9.29 -13.57 -8.20
N VAL A 109 9.12 -12.96 -9.37
CA VAL A 109 7.89 -12.25 -9.76
C VAL A 109 7.27 -12.93 -10.98
N GLU A 110 5.99 -13.23 -10.90
CA GLU A 110 5.14 -13.57 -12.05
C GLU A 110 4.08 -12.48 -12.21
N LEU A 111 4.07 -11.82 -13.36
CA LEU A 111 3.03 -10.90 -13.81
C LEU A 111 2.15 -11.61 -14.83
N ARG A 112 0.83 -11.54 -14.63
CA ARG A 112 -0.16 -11.75 -15.69
C ARG A 112 -0.94 -10.46 -15.86
N THR A 113 -1.09 -9.97 -17.08
CA THR A 113 -1.76 -8.69 -17.32
C THR A 113 -2.51 -8.67 -18.64
N ASN A 114 -3.60 -7.91 -18.70
CA ASN A 114 -4.44 -7.77 -19.87
C ASN A 114 -5.13 -6.39 -19.86
N THR A 115 -4.97 -5.65 -20.95
CA THR A 115 -5.57 -4.33 -21.14
C THR A 115 -6.94 -4.38 -21.82
N SER A 116 -7.28 -5.50 -22.44
CA SER A 116 -8.49 -5.70 -23.23
C SER A 116 -9.60 -6.41 -22.47
N SER A 117 -10.83 -6.35 -22.98
CA SER A 117 -11.97 -7.11 -22.45
C SER A 117 -11.96 -8.60 -22.85
N LYS A 118 -11.16 -8.98 -23.86
CA LYS A 118 -11.01 -10.38 -24.29
C LYS A 118 -10.11 -11.11 -23.29
N PRO A 119 -10.30 -12.42 -23.03
CA PRO A 119 -9.49 -13.16 -22.06
C PRO A 119 -8.11 -13.54 -22.61
N SER A 120 -7.38 -12.58 -23.17
CA SER A 120 -6.07 -12.75 -23.79
C SER A 120 -5.16 -11.62 -23.32
N GLY A 121 -4.04 -11.98 -22.73
CA GLY A 121 -3.04 -11.03 -22.27
C GLY A 121 -1.67 -11.69 -22.23
N TYR A 122 -0.83 -11.24 -21.31
CA TYR A 122 0.57 -11.63 -21.27
C TYR A 122 0.98 -12.14 -19.91
N LEU A 123 1.89 -13.11 -19.94
CA LEU A 123 2.61 -13.68 -18.82
C LEU A 123 4.07 -13.26 -18.94
N PHE A 124 4.61 -12.72 -17.85
CA PHE A 124 6.00 -12.33 -17.72
C PHE A 124 6.54 -12.81 -16.38
N ARG A 125 7.78 -13.30 -16.38
CA ARG A 125 8.47 -13.77 -15.19
C ARG A 125 9.84 -13.14 -15.09
N ILE A 126 10.20 -12.74 -13.88
CA ILE A 126 11.51 -12.17 -13.58
C ILE A 126 11.96 -12.59 -12.18
N ALA A 127 13.23 -12.96 -12.05
CA ALA A 127 13.88 -13.25 -10.78
C ALA A 127 15.29 -12.66 -10.77
N GLY A 128 15.51 -11.62 -9.98
CA GLY A 128 16.77 -10.88 -10.01
C GLY A 128 16.97 -10.18 -11.34
N ASN A 129 17.95 -10.65 -12.13
CA ASN A 129 18.24 -10.12 -13.47
C ASN A 129 17.77 -11.04 -14.61
N GLU A 130 17.30 -12.25 -14.29
CA GLU A 130 16.86 -13.21 -15.28
C GLU A 130 15.36 -13.00 -15.52
N SER A 131 14.99 -12.80 -16.77
CA SER A 131 13.60 -12.63 -17.18
C SER A 131 13.28 -13.46 -18.42
N ASP A 132 12.06 -13.96 -18.48
CA ASP A 132 11.49 -14.56 -19.68
C ASP A 132 11.04 -13.45 -20.63
N LYS A 133 10.95 -13.75 -21.93
CA LYS A 133 10.22 -12.85 -22.84
C LYS A 133 8.72 -12.89 -22.48
N PRO A 134 7.99 -11.75 -22.54
CA PRO A 134 6.54 -11.75 -22.42
C PRO A 134 5.92 -12.73 -23.42
N SER A 135 5.03 -13.58 -22.92
CA SER A 135 4.36 -14.62 -23.70
C SER A 135 2.85 -14.53 -23.54
N GLU A 136 2.09 -14.88 -24.58
CA GLU A 136 0.64 -14.83 -24.53
C GLU A 136 0.08 -15.82 -23.51
N CYS A 137 -0.95 -15.40 -22.76
CA CYS A 137 -1.65 -16.25 -21.82
C CYS A 137 -3.13 -15.87 -21.70
N LEU A 138 -3.94 -16.80 -21.20
CA LEU A 138 -5.32 -16.51 -20.85
C LEU A 138 -5.39 -15.83 -19.48
N CYS A 139 -5.83 -14.58 -19.47
CA CYS A 139 -6.10 -13.81 -18.25
C CYS A 139 -7.23 -12.80 -18.48
N LYS A 140 -7.97 -12.48 -17.42
CA LYS A 140 -9.00 -11.42 -17.44
C LYS A 140 -8.32 -10.04 -17.45
N LYS A 141 -9.09 -9.01 -17.83
CA LYS A 141 -8.65 -7.61 -17.75
C LYS A 141 -8.13 -7.27 -16.35
N GLY A 142 -7.05 -6.49 -16.31
CA GLY A 142 -6.35 -6.08 -15.08
C GLY A 142 -5.00 -6.76 -14.95
N SER A 143 -4.47 -6.78 -13.72
CA SER A 143 -3.16 -7.34 -13.42
C SER A 143 -3.21 -8.36 -12.28
N SER A 144 -2.32 -9.35 -12.35
CA SER A 144 -2.11 -10.36 -11.33
C SER A 144 -0.61 -10.48 -11.09
N LEU A 145 -0.13 -9.90 -9.99
CA LEU A 145 1.26 -9.88 -9.58
C LEU A 145 1.50 -10.84 -8.42
N ARG A 146 2.29 -11.89 -8.67
CA ARG A 146 2.64 -12.90 -7.69
C ARG A 146 4.12 -12.82 -7.36
N ILE A 147 4.43 -12.46 -6.11
CA ILE A 147 5.77 -12.30 -5.58
C ILE A 147 6.06 -13.48 -4.66
N LYS A 148 7.09 -14.26 -4.97
CA LYS A 148 7.52 -15.43 -4.22
C LYS A 148 8.93 -15.25 -3.67
N ASN A 149 9.20 -15.95 -2.58
CA ASN A 149 10.54 -16.07 -2.00
C ASN A 149 11.23 -14.71 -1.80
N LEU A 150 10.56 -13.79 -1.09
CA LEU A 150 11.12 -12.46 -0.80
C LEU A 150 12.49 -12.59 -0.11
N PHE A 151 13.48 -11.87 -0.61
CA PHE A 151 14.89 -11.93 -0.22
C PHE A 151 15.59 -13.27 -0.46
N PHE A 152 15.17 -14.06 -1.46
CA PHE A 152 15.81 -15.35 -1.76
C PHE A 152 17.32 -15.23 -2.04
N ASN A 153 17.73 -14.13 -2.68
CA ASN A 153 19.12 -13.82 -3.04
C ASN A 153 19.84 -12.90 -2.04
N ILE A 154 19.21 -12.54 -0.92
CA ILE A 154 19.83 -11.74 0.15
C ILE A 154 19.59 -12.41 1.53
N PRO A 155 20.34 -13.48 1.87
CA PRO A 155 20.10 -14.30 3.06
C PRO A 155 20.10 -13.50 4.37
N ALA A 156 20.99 -12.53 4.51
CA ALA A 156 21.05 -11.67 5.68
C ALA A 156 19.71 -10.95 5.94
N ARG A 157 19.10 -10.35 4.90
CA ARG A 157 17.78 -9.69 5.02
C ARG A 157 16.66 -10.67 5.32
N ARG A 158 16.70 -11.85 4.70
CA ARG A 158 15.75 -12.91 5.00
C ARG A 158 15.77 -13.31 6.48
N ASN A 159 16.95 -13.30 7.11
CA ASN A 159 17.11 -13.58 8.55
C ASN A 159 16.64 -12.42 9.46
N PHE A 160 16.56 -11.19 8.95
CA PHE A 160 16.03 -10.04 9.71
C PHE A 160 14.50 -10.01 9.79
N LEU A 161 13.81 -10.75 8.92
CA LEU A 161 12.36 -10.90 8.96
C LEU A 161 11.93 -11.50 10.30
N LYS A 162 10.86 -10.92 10.86
CA LYS A 162 10.30 -11.42 12.12
C LYS A 162 9.47 -12.69 11.88
N SER A 163 8.80 -13.15 12.93
CA SER A 163 7.89 -14.29 12.84
C SER A 163 6.77 -14.01 11.83
N ASP A 164 6.21 -15.07 11.25
CA ASP A 164 5.12 -14.99 10.26
C ASP A 164 3.95 -14.14 10.78
N GLN A 165 3.65 -14.25 12.08
CA GLN A 165 2.59 -13.49 12.73
C GLN A 165 2.90 -11.99 12.80
N VAL A 166 4.15 -11.59 13.02
CA VAL A 166 4.54 -10.18 13.09
C VAL A 166 4.49 -9.56 11.69
N GLU A 167 5.04 -10.23 10.69
CA GLU A 167 4.99 -9.74 9.31
C GLU A 167 3.55 -9.68 8.78
N TYR A 168 2.72 -10.69 9.09
CA TYR A 168 1.29 -10.65 8.79
C TYR A 168 0.61 -9.41 9.39
N LYS A 169 0.87 -9.08 10.66
CA LYS A 169 0.29 -7.89 11.30
C LYS A 169 0.72 -6.60 10.60
N HIS A 170 1.96 -6.51 10.12
CA HIS A 170 2.40 -5.37 9.33
C HIS A 170 1.67 -5.27 8.00
N CYS A 171 1.52 -6.38 7.27
CA CYS A 171 0.76 -6.40 6.01
C CYS A 171 -0.73 -6.08 6.21
N LEU A 172 -1.36 -6.63 7.26
CA LEU A 172 -2.74 -6.37 7.64
C LEU A 172 -2.97 -4.88 7.92
N GLU A 173 -2.02 -4.24 8.60
CA GLU A 173 -2.08 -2.82 8.90
C GLU A 173 -1.97 -1.96 7.63
N GLU A 174 -1.08 -2.28 6.69
CA GLU A 174 -1.01 -1.56 5.40
C GLU A 174 -2.28 -1.78 4.57
N PHE A 175 -2.79 -3.01 4.48
CA PHE A 175 -4.07 -3.30 3.85
C PHE A 175 -5.21 -2.47 4.48
N THR A 176 -5.25 -2.40 5.81
CA THR A 176 -6.29 -1.65 6.53
C THR A 176 -6.24 -0.17 6.20
N ARG A 177 -5.05 0.43 6.12
CA ARG A 177 -4.89 1.85 5.75
C ARG A 177 -5.45 2.11 4.36
N ILE A 178 -5.01 1.35 3.37
CA ILE A 178 -5.45 1.54 1.97
C ILE A 178 -6.95 1.29 1.84
N ALA A 179 -7.47 0.22 2.45
CA ALA A 179 -8.89 -0.09 2.41
C ALA A 179 -9.77 0.95 3.13
N LEU A 180 -9.25 1.67 4.12
CA LEU A 180 -9.96 2.79 4.77
C LEU A 180 -10.10 4.01 3.85
N LEU A 181 -9.06 4.36 3.09
CA LEU A 181 -9.14 5.47 2.13
C LEU A 181 -10.10 5.17 0.98
N HIS A 182 -10.04 3.95 0.45
CA HIS A 182 -10.73 3.58 -0.78
C HIS A 182 -12.02 2.80 -0.48
N ALA A 183 -12.94 3.43 0.24
CA ALA A 183 -14.22 2.82 0.66
C ALA A 183 -15.11 2.37 -0.51
N THR A 184 -14.94 2.96 -1.69
CA THR A 184 -15.69 2.62 -2.92
C THR A 184 -15.06 1.46 -3.69
N THR A 185 -13.85 1.02 -3.34
CA THR A 185 -13.18 -0.13 -3.96
C THR A 185 -13.51 -1.39 -3.18
N ALA A 186 -13.87 -2.47 -3.87
CA ALA A 186 -14.06 -3.79 -3.28
C ALA A 186 -12.69 -4.42 -2.97
N PHE A 187 -12.54 -4.97 -1.77
CA PHE A 187 -11.31 -5.65 -1.37
C PHE A 187 -11.58 -7.05 -0.85
N LYS A 188 -10.77 -8.01 -1.29
CA LYS A 188 -10.64 -9.32 -0.65
C LYS A 188 -9.26 -9.50 -0.09
N PHE A 189 -9.16 -9.99 1.14
CA PHE A 189 -7.88 -10.32 1.75
C PHE A 189 -7.89 -11.75 2.27
N PHE A 190 -6.99 -12.58 1.74
CA PHE A 190 -6.74 -13.95 2.18
C PHE A 190 -5.40 -14.07 2.89
N HIS A 191 -5.35 -14.82 3.98
CA HIS A 191 -4.12 -15.23 4.64
C HIS A 191 -4.12 -16.75 4.85
N ASN A 192 -3.12 -17.43 4.30
CA ASN A 192 -3.03 -18.90 4.33
C ASN A 192 -4.32 -19.58 3.84
N ASP A 193 -4.85 -19.12 2.71
CA ASP A 193 -6.13 -19.53 2.07
C ASP A 193 -7.40 -19.21 2.86
N GLN A 194 -7.31 -18.66 4.06
CA GLN A 194 -8.47 -18.22 4.82
C GLN A 194 -8.85 -16.80 4.42
N LEU A 195 -10.14 -16.61 4.12
CA LEU A 195 -10.71 -15.29 3.87
C LEU A 195 -10.76 -14.49 5.18
N ILE A 196 -10.00 -13.40 5.23
CA ILE A 196 -9.91 -12.50 6.39
C ILE A 196 -10.89 -11.34 6.24
N PHE A 197 -10.93 -10.73 5.05
CA PHE A 197 -11.87 -9.68 4.71
C PHE A 197 -12.48 -9.89 3.33
N ASP A 198 -13.78 -9.61 3.25
CA ASP A 198 -14.54 -9.42 2.02
C ASP A 198 -15.29 -8.10 2.17
N LEU A 199 -14.71 -7.04 1.61
CA LEU A 199 -15.17 -5.67 1.73
C LEU A 199 -15.84 -5.27 0.42
N GLN A 200 -17.11 -4.94 0.48
CA GLN A 200 -17.86 -4.43 -0.66
C GLN A 200 -17.71 -2.89 -0.75
N PRO A 201 -17.95 -2.30 -1.92
CA PRO A 201 -18.05 -0.84 -2.07
C PRO A 201 -19.11 -0.28 -1.12
N GLU A 202 -18.75 0.69 -0.29
CA GLU A 202 -19.63 1.26 0.73
C GLU A 202 -19.17 2.67 1.15
N ASN A 203 -19.92 3.30 2.06
CA ASN A 203 -19.49 4.55 2.66
C ASN A 203 -18.39 4.34 3.71
N ARG A 204 -17.66 5.41 4.04
CA ARG A 204 -16.53 5.36 4.99
C ARG A 204 -16.90 4.77 6.35
N ARG A 205 -18.10 5.06 6.85
CA ARG A 205 -18.57 4.57 8.14
C ARG A 205 -18.75 3.05 8.15
N GLY A 206 -19.36 2.49 7.10
CA GLY A 206 -19.48 1.05 6.89
C GLY A 206 -18.10 0.39 6.74
N ARG A 207 -17.20 1.03 5.98
CA ARG A 207 -15.83 0.55 5.79
C ARG A 207 -15.06 0.44 7.11
N ILE A 208 -15.14 1.45 7.97
CA ILE A 208 -14.53 1.40 9.32
C ILE A 208 -15.13 0.26 10.14
N GLN A 209 -16.46 0.05 10.07
CA GLN A 209 -17.12 -1.04 10.78
C GLN A 209 -16.61 -2.42 10.35
N HIS A 210 -16.46 -2.66 9.05
CA HIS A 210 -16.02 -3.96 8.53
C HIS A 210 -14.53 -4.22 8.75
N LEU A 211 -13.67 -3.20 8.69
CA LEU A 211 -12.24 -3.34 8.94
C LEU A 211 -11.88 -3.48 10.42
N ILE A 212 -12.56 -2.71 11.28
CA ILE A 212 -12.14 -2.59 12.67
C ILE A 212 -12.93 -3.50 13.60
N SER A 213 -14.26 -3.35 13.64
CA SER A 213 -15.18 -4.26 14.33
C SER A 213 -16.63 -3.80 14.15
N LYS A 214 -17.59 -4.73 14.17
CA LYS A 214 -19.03 -4.38 14.14
C LYS A 214 -19.45 -3.40 15.25
N LYS A 215 -18.83 -3.50 16.44
CA LYS A 215 -19.16 -2.66 17.60
C LYS A 215 -18.76 -1.20 17.43
N ILE A 216 -17.77 -0.91 16.58
CA ILE A 216 -17.23 0.46 16.47
C ILE A 216 -18.27 1.44 15.95
N ASN A 217 -19.23 1.00 15.15
CA ASN A 217 -20.24 1.86 14.55
C ASN A 217 -21.00 2.69 15.60
N ALA A 218 -21.41 2.09 16.73
CA ALA A 218 -22.09 2.83 17.81
C ALA A 218 -21.18 3.82 18.59
N GLN A 219 -19.87 3.72 18.36
CA GLN A 219 -18.83 4.48 19.04
C GLN A 219 -18.33 5.67 18.21
N LEU A 220 -18.63 5.71 16.91
CA LEU A 220 -18.15 6.75 15.98
C LEU A 220 -19.04 8.00 16.03
N ILE A 221 -18.42 9.14 16.35
CA ILE A 221 -18.97 10.49 16.20
C ILE A 221 -18.40 11.10 14.92
N PRO A 222 -19.22 11.54 13.95
CA PRO A 222 -18.71 12.23 12.77
C PRO A 222 -18.14 13.60 13.14
N ILE A 223 -17.07 13.99 12.47
CA ILE A 223 -16.51 15.35 12.52
C ILE A 223 -16.44 15.90 11.10
N GLN A 224 -16.75 17.19 10.96
CA GLN A 224 -16.61 17.91 9.72
C GLN A 224 -16.38 19.38 10.05
N GLU A 225 -15.29 19.95 9.55
CA GLU A 225 -14.95 21.35 9.72
C GLU A 225 -14.22 21.87 8.48
N VAL A 226 -14.58 23.05 7.99
CA VAL A 226 -13.94 23.68 6.84
C VAL A 226 -13.34 25.00 7.29
N THR A 227 -12.04 25.17 7.03
CA THR A 227 -11.29 26.40 7.30
C THR A 227 -10.59 26.88 6.04
N ASP A 228 -10.08 28.10 6.03
CA ASP A 228 -9.31 28.65 4.89
C ASP A 228 -8.01 27.87 4.58
N ALA A 229 -7.52 27.08 5.53
CA ALA A 229 -6.27 26.35 5.41
C ALA A 229 -6.45 24.84 5.16
N VAL A 230 -7.49 24.24 5.73
CA VAL A 230 -7.71 22.79 5.73
C VAL A 230 -9.18 22.46 5.87
N GLU A 231 -9.63 21.44 5.15
CA GLU A 231 -10.90 20.76 5.41
C GLU A 231 -10.63 19.51 6.23
N VAL A 232 -11.35 19.35 7.33
CA VAL A 232 -11.25 18.20 8.23
C VAL A 232 -12.55 17.42 8.14
N GLU A 233 -12.47 16.14 7.85
CA GLU A 233 -13.62 15.24 7.86
C GLU A 233 -13.27 13.89 8.47
N GLY A 234 -14.27 13.15 8.95
CA GLY A 234 -14.09 11.77 9.37
C GLY A 234 -14.83 11.44 10.67
N PHE A 235 -14.18 10.66 11.53
CA PHE A 235 -14.80 10.17 12.76
C PHE A 235 -13.83 10.17 13.94
N ILE A 236 -14.34 10.48 15.12
CA ILE A 236 -13.69 10.20 16.40
C ILE A 236 -14.45 9.10 17.13
N VAL A 237 -13.75 8.36 17.99
CA VAL A 237 -14.35 7.37 18.89
C VAL A 237 -14.74 8.07 20.19
N LYS A 238 -15.96 7.82 20.69
CA LYS A 238 -16.43 8.37 21.97
C LYS A 238 -15.40 8.12 23.10
N PRO A 239 -15.16 9.08 23.99
CA PRO A 239 -14.16 8.97 25.05
C PRO A 239 -14.30 7.71 25.93
N GLU A 240 -15.53 7.28 26.21
CA GLU A 240 -15.85 6.08 26.99
C GLU A 240 -15.33 4.76 26.38
N PHE A 241 -15.02 4.75 25.07
CA PHE A 241 -14.43 3.61 24.36
C PHE A 241 -12.94 3.80 24.02
N ALA A 242 -12.29 4.82 24.59
CA ALA A 242 -10.86 5.01 24.45
C ALA A 242 -10.08 3.79 25.00
N LYS A 243 -8.93 3.49 24.39
CA LYS A 243 -8.17 2.25 24.66
C LYS A 243 -6.92 2.53 25.46
N LYS A 244 -6.48 1.54 26.23
CA LYS A 244 -5.16 1.58 26.93
C LYS A 244 -3.98 1.29 26.01
N THR A 245 -4.25 0.77 24.80
CA THR A 245 -3.23 0.42 23.81
C THR A 245 -3.44 1.22 22.55
N ARG A 246 -2.33 1.58 21.88
CA ARG A 246 -2.36 2.27 20.59
C ARG A 246 -3.04 1.41 19.53
N GLY A 247 -3.79 2.07 18.66
CA GLY A 247 -4.56 1.46 17.57
C GLY A 247 -5.76 2.34 17.25
N GLN A 248 -6.37 2.15 16.08
CA GLN A 248 -7.51 2.98 15.63
C GLN A 248 -7.16 4.47 15.56
N GLN A 249 -5.96 4.80 15.09
CA GLN A 249 -5.43 6.15 14.98
C GLN A 249 -4.98 6.37 13.55
N TYR A 250 -5.89 6.89 12.74
CA TYR A 250 -5.67 7.07 11.31
C TYR A 250 -5.81 8.54 10.98
N PHE A 251 -4.71 9.13 10.51
CA PHE A 251 -4.71 10.40 9.82
C PHE A 251 -4.46 10.15 8.34
N PHE A 252 -5.25 10.82 7.51
CA PHE A 252 -5.07 10.87 6.08
C PHE A 252 -4.92 12.32 5.65
N VAL A 253 -3.92 12.63 4.83
CA VAL A 253 -3.78 13.96 4.21
C VAL A 253 -3.78 13.77 2.72
N ASN A 254 -4.71 14.40 2.00
CA ASN A 254 -4.84 14.30 0.54
C ASN A 254 -4.74 12.84 0.05
N ASN A 255 -5.53 11.95 0.65
CA ASN A 255 -5.50 10.51 0.38
C ASN A 255 -4.17 9.80 0.66
N ARG A 256 -3.38 10.24 1.65
CA ARG A 256 -2.19 9.53 2.12
C ARG A 256 -2.20 9.34 3.62
N PHE A 257 -1.91 8.12 4.07
CA PHE A 257 -1.75 7.85 5.49
C PHE A 257 -0.51 8.57 6.04
N ILE A 258 -0.67 9.27 7.15
CA ILE A 258 0.44 9.89 7.87
C ILE A 258 0.45 9.51 9.35
N ARG A 259 1.62 9.61 9.95
CA ARG A 259 1.78 9.59 11.41
C ARG A 259 2.33 10.93 11.85
N SER A 260 1.55 11.67 12.61
CA SER A 260 1.97 12.95 13.16
C SER A 260 1.78 12.97 14.67
N PRO A 261 2.88 12.93 15.46
CA PRO A 261 2.80 13.13 16.91
C PRO A 261 2.17 14.47 17.29
N TYR A 262 2.37 15.51 16.46
CA TYR A 262 1.78 16.82 16.62
C TYR A 262 0.25 16.78 16.51
N LEU A 263 -0.29 16.22 15.42
CA LEU A 263 -1.75 16.09 15.24
C LEU A 263 -2.36 15.14 16.28
N HIS A 264 -1.64 14.07 16.63
CA HIS A 264 -2.10 13.18 17.69
C HIS A 264 -2.24 13.92 19.03
N LYS A 265 -1.26 14.76 19.38
CA LYS A 265 -1.33 15.57 20.59
C LYS A 265 -2.51 16.54 20.55
N ALA A 266 -2.76 17.21 19.43
CA ALA A 266 -3.92 18.10 19.28
C ALA A 266 -5.26 17.37 19.51
N VAL A 267 -5.40 16.13 19.02
CA VAL A 267 -6.59 15.30 19.31
C VAL A 267 -6.64 14.89 20.78
N VAL A 268 -5.52 14.58 21.43
CA VAL A 268 -5.52 14.26 22.86
C VAL A 268 -5.93 15.47 23.70
N ASP A 269 -5.39 16.65 23.38
CA ASP A 269 -5.67 17.90 24.07
C ASP A 269 -7.16 18.30 23.90
N SER A 270 -7.78 18.03 22.74
CA SER A 270 -9.21 18.28 22.54
C SER A 270 -10.13 17.35 23.35
N PHE A 271 -9.57 16.30 23.95
CA PHE A 271 -10.26 15.35 24.83
C PHE A 271 -9.98 15.61 26.32
N GLU A 272 -9.36 16.75 26.66
CA GLU A 272 -9.08 17.15 28.04
C GLU A 272 -10.33 17.06 28.93
N GLY A 273 -10.18 16.43 30.10
CA GLY A 273 -11.28 16.19 31.04
C GLY A 273 -12.28 15.09 30.66
N LEU A 274 -12.22 14.56 29.43
CA LEU A 274 -13.14 13.51 28.95
C LEU A 274 -12.53 12.11 28.96
N LEU A 275 -11.20 11.99 28.79
CA LEU A 275 -10.52 10.69 28.78
C LEU A 275 -10.27 10.16 30.18
N LEU A 276 -10.45 8.85 30.33
CA LEU A 276 -9.93 8.13 31.49
C LEU A 276 -8.39 8.19 31.49
N ARG A 277 -7.80 8.15 32.69
CA ARG A 277 -6.34 8.14 32.87
C ARG A 277 -5.69 7.05 32.01
N GLU A 278 -4.59 7.40 31.34
CA GLU A 278 -3.81 6.50 30.45
C GLU A 278 -4.60 5.95 29.25
N SER A 279 -5.77 6.51 28.93
CA SER A 279 -6.54 6.12 27.75
C SER A 279 -6.14 6.95 26.54
N ILE A 280 -6.20 6.31 25.39
CA ILE A 280 -5.77 6.83 24.11
C ILE A 280 -7.02 6.94 23.21
N PRO A 281 -7.31 8.11 22.63
CA PRO A 281 -8.47 8.29 21.77
C PRO A 281 -8.27 7.55 20.44
N GLY A 282 -9.36 6.98 19.93
CA GLY A 282 -9.44 6.46 18.57
C GLY A 282 -10.01 7.50 17.62
N TYR A 283 -9.49 7.57 16.41
CA TYR A 283 -9.89 8.53 15.39
C TYR A 283 -9.54 8.04 13.96
N PHE A 284 -10.34 8.50 13.00
CA PHE A 284 -10.22 8.26 11.57
C PHE A 284 -10.45 9.61 10.89
N ILE A 285 -9.39 10.40 10.74
CA ILE A 285 -9.47 11.82 10.34
C ILE A 285 -8.79 11.98 9.00
N GLU A 286 -9.48 12.66 8.10
CA GLU A 286 -8.97 13.07 6.80
C GLU A 286 -8.85 14.58 6.75
N LEU A 287 -7.71 15.03 6.25
CA LEU A 287 -7.33 16.42 6.07
C LEU A 287 -7.17 16.64 4.57
N ARG A 288 -7.94 17.58 4.02
CA ARG A 288 -7.75 18.07 2.66
C ARG A 288 -7.06 19.42 2.73
N VAL A 289 -5.87 19.49 2.17
CA VAL A 289 -5.02 20.69 2.17
C VAL A 289 -4.69 21.03 0.72
N PRO A 290 -4.68 22.32 0.32
CA PRO A 290 -4.19 22.72 -1.00
C PRO A 290 -2.81 22.11 -1.32
N SER A 291 -2.67 21.49 -2.49
CA SER A 291 -1.48 20.69 -2.85
C SER A 291 -0.19 21.51 -2.95
N ASP A 292 -0.30 22.80 -3.25
CA ASP A 292 0.78 23.79 -3.27
C ASP A 292 1.40 24.06 -1.88
N LYS A 293 0.68 23.71 -0.81
CA LYS A 293 1.13 23.89 0.59
C LYS A 293 1.70 22.61 1.20
N LEU A 294 1.77 21.52 0.45
CA LEU A 294 2.18 20.22 0.97
C LEU A 294 3.47 19.73 0.31
N ASP A 295 4.55 19.63 1.08
CA ASP A 295 5.73 18.90 0.65
C ASP A 295 5.48 17.39 0.82
N VAL A 296 5.25 16.73 -0.31
CA VAL A 296 4.99 15.29 -0.43
C VAL A 296 6.27 14.43 -0.42
N ASN A 297 7.45 15.05 -0.37
CA ASN A 297 8.75 14.38 -0.52
C ASN A 297 9.47 14.10 0.81
N ILE A 298 8.73 13.80 1.88
CA ILE A 298 9.26 13.48 3.22
C ILE A 298 9.02 12.01 3.60
#